data_AF-A0A223U517-F1
#
_entry.id   AF-A0A223U517-F1
#
_cell.length_a   1.000
_cell.length_b   1.000
_cell.length_c   1.000
_cell.angle_alpha   90.00
_cell.angle_beta   90.00
_cell.angle_gamma   90.00
#
_symmetry.space_group_name_H-M   'P 1'
#
loop_
_entity.id
_entity.type
_entity.pdbx_description
1 polymer ?
#
loop_
_entity_poly.entity_id
_entity_poly.type
_entity_poly.pdbx_seq_one_letter_code
_entity_poly.pdbx_strand_id
1 'polypeptide(L)'
;MIGKRWALLWLPLSLLAAGRDPFLPVEDPCRTAQLSQWRYGGAAGDDAGWRGFLQDGSGKWQRVQINEQLPTGWRVNRMTPGELEIATPAGCEPPAWRWQREGKQHNAMDKPPVSAAASGSGRRAK
;
A
#
# COMPACT_ATOMS: atom_id res chain seq x y z
N MET A 1 25.03 -5.07 61.49
CA MET A 1 24.17 -4.47 60.43
C MET A 1 24.83 -4.70 59.06
N ILE A 2 24.84 -5.93 58.53
CA ILE A 2 25.52 -6.25 57.26
C ILE A 2 24.56 -6.70 56.14
N GLY A 3 23.40 -7.26 56.50
CA GLY A 3 22.45 -7.81 55.51
C GLY A 3 21.60 -6.78 54.76
N LYS A 4 21.50 -5.53 55.25
CA LYS A 4 20.63 -4.50 54.65
C LYS A 4 21.25 -3.81 53.42
N ARG A 5 22.58 -3.79 53.30
CA ARG A 5 23.32 -3.12 52.20
C ARG A 5 23.38 -3.97 50.93
N TRP A 6 23.28 -5.30 51.05
CA TRP A 6 23.29 -6.22 49.91
C TRP A 6 21.96 -6.24 49.15
N ALA A 7 20.83 -6.12 49.85
CA ALA A 7 19.51 -6.01 49.23
C ALA A 7 19.38 -4.77 48.32
N LEU A 8 20.03 -3.66 48.69
CA LEU A 8 20.05 -2.41 47.91
C LEU A 8 20.87 -2.51 46.62
N LEU A 9 21.87 -3.40 46.56
CA LEU A 9 22.69 -3.62 45.37
C LEU A 9 22.04 -4.62 44.40
N TRP A 10 21.16 -5.49 44.87
CA TRP A 10 20.57 -6.55 44.04
C TRP A 10 19.40 -6.07 43.16
N LEU A 11 18.64 -5.08 43.63
CA LEU A 11 17.55 -4.45 42.89
C LEU A 11 18.00 -3.78 41.57
N PRO A 12 19.03 -2.90 41.55
CA PRO A 12 19.48 -2.27 40.31
C PRO A 12 20.11 -3.29 39.35
N LEU A 13 20.77 -4.33 39.86
CA LEU A 13 21.38 -5.38 39.04
C LEU A 13 20.34 -6.24 38.31
N SER A 14 19.19 -6.50 38.95
CA SER A 14 18.09 -7.27 38.36
C SER A 14 17.36 -6.50 37.26
N LEU A 15 17.26 -5.17 37.39
CA LEU A 15 16.67 -4.30 36.36
C LEU A 15 17.56 -4.20 35.11
N LEU A 16 18.89 -4.30 35.27
CA LEU A 16 19.85 -4.33 34.16
C LEU A 16 19.89 -5.68 33.44
N ALA A 17 19.47 -6.76 34.10
CA ALA A 17 19.44 -8.12 33.55
C ALA A 17 18.11 -8.46 32.84
N ALA A 18 17.15 -7.55 32.83
CA ALA A 18 15.96 -7.67 31.98
C ALA A 18 16.37 -7.44 30.51
N GLY A 19 17.00 -8.45 29.92
CA GLY A 19 17.20 -8.51 28.48
C GLY A 19 15.87 -8.35 27.76
N ARG A 20 15.89 -7.68 26.61
CA ARG A 20 14.75 -7.62 25.69
C ARG A 20 14.20 -9.04 25.49
N ASP A 21 12.91 -9.23 25.73
CA ASP A 21 12.25 -10.51 25.51
C ASP A 21 12.45 -10.92 24.03
N PRO A 22 13.19 -11.99 23.73
CA PRO A 22 13.50 -12.40 22.36
C PRO A 22 12.27 -12.81 21.54
N PHE A 23 11.13 -13.05 22.20
CA PHE A 23 9.87 -13.44 21.56
C PHE A 23 8.96 -12.24 21.28
N LEU A 24 9.28 -11.05 21.79
CA LEU A 24 8.54 -9.85 21.42
C LEU A 24 8.92 -9.44 19.99
N PRO A 25 7.93 -9.13 19.14
CA PRO A 25 8.20 -8.63 17.81
C PRO A 25 9.01 -7.33 17.89
N VAL A 26 9.96 -7.18 16.96
CA VAL A 26 10.71 -5.94 16.80
C VAL A 26 9.71 -4.82 16.54
N GLU A 27 9.73 -3.79 17.37
CA GLU A 27 8.91 -2.60 17.15
C GLU A 27 9.33 -1.95 15.83
N ASP A 28 8.36 -1.64 14.97
CA ASP A 28 8.58 -0.98 13.70
C ASP A 28 8.19 0.51 13.81
N PRO A 29 9.11 1.38 14.25
CA PRO A 29 8.82 2.80 14.42
C PRO A 29 8.48 3.48 13.08
N CYS A 30 8.99 2.94 11.97
CA CYS A 30 8.76 3.46 10.63
C CYS A 30 7.51 2.90 9.96
N ARG A 31 6.92 1.87 10.57
CA ARG A 31 5.76 1.12 10.09
C ARG A 31 5.95 0.63 8.64
N THR A 32 7.19 0.32 8.25
CA THR A 32 7.52 -0.13 6.88
C THR A 32 7.01 -1.54 6.62
N ALA A 33 7.01 -2.41 7.64
CA ALA A 33 6.38 -3.71 7.57
C ALA A 33 4.88 -3.58 7.27
N GLN A 34 4.19 -2.62 7.89
CA GLN A 34 2.79 -2.35 7.59
C GLN A 34 2.62 -1.86 6.14
N LEU A 35 3.48 -0.96 5.65
CA LEU A 35 3.44 -0.46 4.26
C LEU A 35 3.63 -1.56 3.22
N SER A 36 4.55 -2.50 3.47
CA SER A 36 4.82 -3.60 2.53
C SER A 36 3.63 -4.53 2.32
N GLN A 37 2.69 -4.58 3.27
CA GLN A 37 1.46 -5.37 3.16
C GLN A 37 0.36 -4.69 2.33
N TRP A 38 0.48 -3.38 2.09
CA TRP A 38 -0.54 -2.63 1.37
C TRP A 38 -0.37 -2.80 -0.13
N ARG A 39 -1.49 -2.73 -0.86
CA ARG A 39 -1.51 -2.88 -2.32
C ARG A 39 -2.17 -1.69 -2.99
N TYR A 40 -1.52 -1.17 -4.03
CA TYR A 40 -2.09 -0.09 -4.84
C TYR A 40 -3.05 -0.64 -5.90
N GLY A 41 -4.32 -0.24 -5.80
CA GLY A 41 -5.39 -0.63 -6.72
C GLY A 41 -5.61 0.33 -7.87
N GLY A 42 -4.84 1.42 -7.96
CA GLY A 42 -4.96 2.47 -8.98
C GLY A 42 -5.57 3.77 -8.46
N ALA A 43 -5.64 4.74 -9.36
CA ALA A 43 -6.34 5.99 -9.12
C ALA A 43 -7.30 6.26 -10.27
N ALA A 44 -8.42 6.89 -9.93
CA ALA A 44 -9.42 7.37 -10.88
C ALA A 44 -9.71 8.83 -10.56
N GLY A 45 -9.88 9.64 -11.60
CA GLY A 45 -10.16 11.06 -11.47
C GLY A 45 -9.85 11.78 -12.78
N ASP A 46 -10.00 13.09 -12.71
CA ASP A 46 -9.68 14.05 -13.75
C ASP A 46 -8.72 15.10 -13.19
N ASP A 47 -8.46 16.15 -13.96
CA ASP A 47 -7.59 17.25 -13.54
C ASP A 47 -8.11 18.02 -12.30
N ALA A 48 -9.41 17.90 -11.99
CA ALA A 48 -10.01 18.55 -10.82
C ALA A 48 -9.85 17.72 -9.53
N GLY A 49 -9.60 16.41 -9.62
CA GLY A 49 -9.39 15.59 -8.44
C GLY A 49 -9.12 14.12 -8.70
N TRP A 50 -7.88 13.71 -8.47
CA TRP A 50 -7.50 12.29 -8.42
C TRP A 50 -7.90 11.64 -7.09
N ARG A 51 -8.51 10.46 -7.16
CA ARG A 51 -8.80 9.59 -6.01
C ARG A 51 -8.14 8.23 -6.19
N GLY A 52 -7.30 7.86 -5.24
CA GLY A 52 -6.59 6.60 -5.19
C GLY A 52 -7.34 5.54 -4.41
N PHE A 53 -7.02 4.30 -4.71
CA PHE A 53 -7.50 3.12 -4.01
C PHE A 53 -6.31 2.33 -3.48
N LEU A 54 -6.21 2.28 -2.16
CA LEU A 54 -5.23 1.49 -1.44
C LEU A 54 -5.95 0.36 -0.72
N GLN A 55 -5.43 -0.86 -0.83
CA GLN A 55 -5.86 -1.97 0.00
C GLN A 55 -4.90 -2.09 1.17
N ASP A 56 -5.42 -2.05 2.39
CA ASP A 56 -4.60 -2.29 3.57
C ASP A 56 -4.20 -3.77 3.71
N GLY A 57 -3.33 -4.08 4.68
CA GLY A 57 -2.90 -5.46 4.96
C GLY A 57 -4.02 -6.40 5.41
N SER A 58 -5.20 -5.88 5.79
CA SER A 58 -6.38 -6.69 6.12
C SER A 58 -7.28 -6.97 4.91
N GLY A 59 -6.96 -6.40 3.75
CA GLY A 59 -7.74 -6.51 2.53
C GLY A 59 -8.83 -5.44 2.38
N LYS A 60 -8.92 -4.47 3.30
CA LYS A 60 -9.92 -3.40 3.24
C LYS A 60 -9.46 -2.29 2.30
N TRP A 61 -10.36 -1.88 1.41
CA TRP A 61 -10.12 -0.78 0.50
C TRP A 61 -10.30 0.57 1.20
N GLN A 62 -9.31 1.43 1.04
CA GLN A 62 -9.26 2.81 1.51
C GLN A 62 -9.13 3.73 0.30
N ARG A 63 -9.97 4.75 0.28
CA ARG A 63 -9.92 5.81 -0.73
C ARG A 63 -9.00 6.89 -0.19
N VAL A 64 -8.07 7.34 -1.02
CA VAL A 64 -7.09 8.36 -0.62
C VAL A 64 -7.02 9.48 -1.64
N GLN A 65 -6.69 10.68 -1.19
CA GLN A 65 -6.44 11.85 -2.02
C GLN A 65 -4.98 12.31 -1.88
N ILE A 66 -4.51 13.08 -2.86
CA ILE A 66 -3.20 13.74 -2.77
C ILE A 66 -3.22 14.68 -1.55
N ASN A 67 -2.10 14.69 -0.80
CA ASN A 67 -1.91 15.42 0.46
C ASN A 67 -2.76 14.95 1.65
N GLU A 68 -3.57 13.89 1.50
CA GLU A 68 -4.32 13.31 2.62
C GLU A 68 -3.38 12.57 3.58
N GLN A 69 -3.66 12.70 4.88
CA GLN A 69 -2.99 11.93 5.92
C GLN A 69 -3.83 10.70 6.28
N LEU A 70 -3.24 9.51 6.12
CA LEU A 70 -3.88 8.25 6.47
C LEU A 70 -3.96 8.07 7.99
N PRO A 71 -4.88 7.23 8.50
CA PRO A 71 -4.95 6.89 9.94
C PRO A 71 -3.64 6.33 10.52
N THR A 72 -2.78 5.80 9.66
CA THR A 72 -1.44 5.29 10.00
C THR A 72 -0.39 6.40 10.19
N GLY A 73 -0.73 7.66 9.90
CA GLY A 73 0.13 8.83 10.03
C GLY A 73 0.92 9.21 8.77
N TRP A 74 0.93 8.35 7.75
CA TRP A 74 1.60 8.63 6.47
C TRP A 74 0.81 9.63 5.62
N ARG A 75 1.49 10.31 4.70
CA ARG A 75 0.87 11.29 3.81
C ARG A 75 1.08 10.95 2.35
N VAL A 76 0.02 11.04 1.55
CA VAL A 76 0.09 10.80 0.09
C VAL A 76 0.74 12.01 -0.58
N ASN A 77 1.88 11.80 -1.24
CA ASN A 77 2.62 12.87 -1.92
C ASN A 77 2.26 12.95 -3.39
N ARG A 78 2.20 11.80 -4.07
CA ARG A 78 1.95 11.73 -5.52
C ARG A 78 1.08 10.53 -5.83
N MET A 79 0.24 10.71 -6.83
CA MET A 79 -0.71 9.69 -7.24
C MET A 79 -1.00 9.82 -8.73
N THR A 80 -0.90 8.70 -9.43
CA THR A 80 -1.18 8.54 -10.86
C THR A 80 -1.88 7.19 -11.09
N PRO A 81 -2.54 6.94 -12.22
CA PRO A 81 -3.19 5.64 -12.47
C PRO A 81 -2.29 4.41 -12.27
N GLY A 82 -0.99 4.56 -12.55
CA GLY A 82 0.00 3.49 -12.49
C GLY A 82 0.90 3.52 -11.26
N GLU A 83 1.00 4.65 -10.55
CA GLU A 83 1.95 4.82 -9.45
C GLU A 83 1.38 5.64 -8.29
N LEU A 84 1.70 5.22 -7.08
CA LEU A 84 1.39 5.94 -5.84
C LEU A 84 2.65 6.09 -4.99
N GLU A 85 2.84 7.29 -4.45
CA GLU A 85 3.93 7.62 -3.53
C GLU A 85 3.40 8.26 -2.25
N ILE A 86 3.93 7.79 -1.12
CA ILE A 86 3.64 8.28 0.23
C ILE A 86 4.94 8.66 0.93
N ALA A 87 4.91 9.73 1.71
CA ALA A 87 5.99 10.12 2.59
C ALA A 87 6.01 9.21 3.83
N THR A 88 7.17 8.62 4.12
CA THR A 88 7.41 7.99 5.42
C THR A 88 7.75 9.07 6.47
N PRO A 89 7.63 8.76 7.77
CA PRO A 89 7.97 9.70 8.83
C PRO A 89 9.45 10.13 8.79
N ALA A 90 9.76 11.29 9.36
CA ALA A 90 11.14 11.78 9.42
C ALA A 90 12.05 10.79 10.16
N GLY A 91 13.23 10.53 9.60
CA GLY A 91 14.20 9.57 10.15
C GLY A 91 13.98 8.11 9.71
N CYS A 92 13.03 7.85 8.81
CA CYS A 92 12.79 6.53 8.24
C CYS A 92 13.35 6.38 6.82
N GLU A 93 13.99 5.24 6.56
CA GLU A 93 14.49 4.87 5.24
C GLU A 93 13.63 3.72 4.68
N PRO A 94 13.11 3.82 3.44
CA PRO A 94 13.25 4.95 2.52
C PRO A 94 12.37 6.16 2.92
N PRO A 95 12.75 7.39 2.56
CA PRO A 95 11.97 8.61 2.85
C PRO A 95 10.62 8.67 2.11
N ALA A 96 10.48 7.87 1.05
CA ALA A 96 9.25 7.72 0.31
C ALA A 96 9.03 6.25 -0.05
N TRP A 97 7.79 5.79 0.08
CA TRP A 97 7.38 4.47 -0.34
C TRP A 97 6.57 4.57 -1.63
N ARG A 98 6.94 3.77 -2.64
CA ARG A 98 6.36 3.82 -3.99
C ARG A 98 5.77 2.47 -4.36
N TRP A 99 4.53 2.48 -4.84
CA TRP A 99 3.92 1.33 -5.49
C TRP A 99 3.76 1.61 -6.98
N GLN A 100 4.20 0.67 -7.81
CA GLN A 100 3.97 0.68 -9.25
C GLN A 100 3.07 -0.47 -9.64
N ARG A 101 2.07 -0.19 -10.48
CA ARG A 101 1.26 -1.22 -11.12
C ARG A 101 2.04 -1.76 -12.31
N GLU A 102 2.45 -3.02 -12.25
CA GLU A 102 2.95 -3.73 -13.44
C GLU A 102 1.82 -3.84 -14.48
N GLY A 103 1.93 -3.07 -15.55
CA GLY A 103 0.93 -3.04 -16.61
C GLY A 103 1.14 -4.17 -17.61
N LYS A 104 0.31 -5.22 -17.58
CA LYS A 104 0.05 -5.97 -18.81
C LYS A 104 -1.00 -5.18 -19.61
N GLN A 105 -0.55 -4.40 -20.59
CA GLN A 105 -1.45 -3.78 -21.56
C GLN A 105 -2.12 -4.88 -22.39
N HIS A 106 -3.35 -5.26 -22.04
CA HIS A 106 -4.21 -6.08 -22.88
C HIS A 106 -5.13 -5.17 -23.69
N ASN A 107 -4.56 -4.33 -24.55
CA ASN A 107 -5.33 -3.45 -25.43
C ASN A 107 -5.57 -4.13 -26.81
N ALA A 108 -5.87 -5.43 -26.80
CA ALA A 108 -6.36 -6.12 -27.98
C ALA A 108 -7.88 -5.95 -28.00
N MET A 109 -8.34 -4.93 -28.72
CA MET A 109 -9.77 -4.71 -28.99
C MET A 109 -10.35 -5.97 -29.65
N ASP A 110 -11.44 -6.51 -29.10
CA ASP A 110 -12.17 -7.60 -29.75
C ASP A 110 -12.59 -7.17 -31.17
N LYS A 111 -12.33 -8.07 -32.11
CA LYS A 111 -12.57 -7.93 -33.55
C LYS A 111 -14.01 -7.41 -33.79
N PRO A 112 -14.21 -6.37 -34.63
CA PRO A 112 -15.56 -5.86 -34.88
C PRO A 112 -16.45 -6.96 -35.47
N PRO A 113 -17.75 -6.99 -35.12
CA PRO A 113 -18.67 -7.97 -35.68
C PRO A 113 -18.71 -7.81 -37.19
N VAL A 114 -18.49 -8.92 -37.89
CA VAL A 114 -18.61 -8.97 -39.35
C VAL A 114 -20.08 -8.75 -39.68
N SER A 115 -20.45 -7.56 -40.13
CA SER A 115 -21.77 -7.33 -40.73
C SER A 115 -21.89 -8.23 -41.94
N ALA A 116 -22.66 -9.32 -41.80
CA ALA A 116 -23.01 -10.19 -42.91
C ALA A 116 -23.84 -9.37 -43.90
N ALA A 117 -23.24 -9.02 -45.03
CA ALA A 117 -23.97 -8.49 -46.17
C ALA A 117 -24.96 -9.57 -46.64
N ALA A 118 -26.25 -9.34 -46.39
CA ALA A 118 -27.32 -10.12 -46.99
C ALA A 118 -27.27 -9.90 -48.51
N SER A 119 -26.60 -10.80 -49.21
CA SER A 119 -26.67 -10.91 -50.67
C SER A 119 -28.05 -11.47 -51.02
N GLY A 120 -29.02 -10.58 -51.24
CA GLY A 120 -30.30 -10.92 -51.86
C GLY A 120 -30.08 -11.27 -53.34
N SER A 121 -29.68 -12.51 -53.63
CA SER A 121 -29.71 -13.07 -54.97
C SER A 121 -31.15 -13.46 -55.32
N GLY A 122 -31.77 -12.73 -56.23
CA GLY A 122 -33.09 -13.06 -56.75
C GLY A 122 -33.32 -12.48 -58.14
N ARG A 123 -32.55 -12.92 -59.14
CA ARG A 123 -32.89 -12.74 -60.56
C ARG A 123 -33.35 -14.07 -61.18
N ARG A 124 -34.62 -14.06 -61.61
CA ARG A 124 -35.20 -14.55 -62.89
C ARG A 124 -35.35 -16.05 -63.17
N ALA A 125 -36.61 -16.44 -63.46
CA ALA A 125 -37.13 -17.21 -64.63
C ALA A 125 -38.58 -17.64 -64.28
N LYS A 126 -39.62 -17.71 -65.12
CA LYS A 126 -39.85 -17.60 -66.57
C LYS A 126 -41.33 -17.25 -66.75
#